data_AF-F5XYJ1-F1
#
_entry.id   AF-F5XYJ1-F1
#
_cell.length_a   1.000
_cell.length_b   1.000
_cell.length_c   1.000
_cell.angle_alpha   90.00
_cell.angle_beta   90.00
_cell.angle_gamma   90.00
#
_symmetry.space_group_name_H-M   'P 1'
#
loop_
_entity.id
_entity.type
_entity.pdbx_description
1 polymer ?
#
loop_
_entity_poly.entity_id
_entity_poly.type
_entity_poly.pdbx_seq_one_letter_code
_entity_poly.pdbx_strand_id
1 'polypeptide(L)'
;MRMGHHLAAVLGLATLLCATAAAAADPLKSPACGQAIAALESVRAGTPDTADRRERVHAARSQAARICLGQVDPPARTARPAVAPLQVPPPLIDPPPLPPVAVTPPVSPPAPAWRPPPVVTSCDAGGCWDSDGTRLDRAGPLLTGPRGPCIQQGAVLSCP
;
A
#
# COMPACT_ATOMS: atom_id res chain seq x y z
N MET A 1 53.10 -44.34 -10.80
CA MET A 1 53.97 -43.20 -11.16
C MET A 1 53.81 -42.93 -12.66
N ARG A 2 53.81 -41.65 -13.07
CA ARG A 2 53.36 -41.04 -14.36
C ARG A 2 51.90 -40.60 -14.31
N MET A 3 51.57 -39.41 -13.76
CA MET A 3 51.79 -38.04 -14.26
C MET A 3 51.37 -37.88 -15.73
N GLY A 4 50.25 -37.19 -15.97
CA GLY A 4 50.01 -36.53 -17.26
C GLY A 4 48.59 -36.56 -17.81
N HIS A 5 47.60 -35.92 -17.16
CA HIS A 5 46.34 -35.55 -17.83
C HIS A 5 45.73 -34.20 -17.39
N HIS A 6 46.43 -33.37 -16.61
CA HIS A 6 45.88 -32.10 -16.09
C HIS A 6 46.15 -30.85 -16.96
N LEU A 7 46.64 -31.00 -18.20
CA LEU A 7 47.20 -29.87 -18.96
C LEU A 7 46.43 -29.45 -20.23
N ALA A 8 45.25 -30.01 -20.51
CA ALA A 8 44.57 -29.78 -21.80
C ALA A 8 43.11 -29.28 -21.73
N ALA A 9 42.66 -28.72 -20.61
CA ALA A 9 41.31 -28.16 -20.48
C ALA A 9 41.30 -26.74 -19.88
N VAL A 10 42.33 -25.95 -20.16
CA VAL A 10 42.50 -24.57 -19.64
C VAL A 10 42.34 -23.48 -20.73
N LEU A 11 42.17 -23.83 -22.00
CA LEU A 11 41.97 -22.84 -23.08
C LEU A 11 40.58 -22.94 -23.70
N GLY A 12 39.58 -22.32 -23.07
CA GLY A 12 38.23 -22.29 -23.66
C GLY A 12 37.18 -21.45 -22.94
N LEU A 13 37.55 -20.59 -21.99
CA LEU A 13 36.58 -19.71 -21.32
C LEU A 13 37.12 -18.27 -21.17
N ALA A 14 37.77 -17.78 -22.24
CA ALA A 14 38.43 -16.49 -22.27
C ALA A 14 37.89 -15.59 -23.41
N THR A 15 36.57 -15.51 -23.61
CA THR A 15 35.96 -14.49 -24.49
C THR A 15 34.47 -14.33 -24.18
N LEU A 16 34.14 -13.69 -23.06
CA LEU A 16 32.85 -13.02 -22.87
C LEU A 16 33.00 -11.81 -21.93
N LEU A 17 34.08 -11.03 -22.13
CA LEU A 17 34.11 -9.62 -21.74
C LEU A 17 33.34 -8.83 -22.81
N CYS A 18 32.01 -8.99 -22.85
CA CYS A 18 31.16 -7.97 -23.45
C CYS A 18 31.17 -6.78 -22.51
N ALA A 19 31.93 -5.76 -22.90
CA ALA A 19 31.84 -4.40 -22.40
C ALA A 19 30.38 -3.92 -22.52
N THR A 20 29.61 -4.07 -21.44
CA THR A 20 28.37 -3.34 -21.27
C THR A 20 28.75 -1.90 -20.98
N ALA A 21 28.67 -1.06 -22.01
CA ALA A 21 28.64 0.39 -21.87
C ALA A 21 27.59 0.73 -20.81
N ALA A 22 28.05 1.37 -19.73
CA ALA A 22 27.27 1.75 -18.58
C ALA A 22 26.28 2.86 -18.98
N ALA A 23 25.11 2.47 -19.50
CA ALA A 23 23.91 3.19 -19.11
C ALA A 23 23.84 2.99 -17.59
N ALA A 24 23.97 4.07 -16.82
CA ALA A 24 23.83 4.02 -15.37
C ALA A 24 22.45 3.45 -15.06
N ALA A 25 22.39 2.12 -14.89
CA ALA A 25 21.18 1.42 -14.52
C ALA A 25 20.74 2.06 -13.21
N ASP A 26 19.53 2.63 -13.21
CA ASP A 26 18.95 3.24 -12.04
C ASP A 26 19.10 2.25 -10.87
N PRO A 27 19.91 2.54 -9.84
CA PRO A 27 20.21 1.60 -8.77
C PRO A 27 18.94 1.18 -8.02
N LEU A 28 17.88 2.01 -8.07
CA LEU A 28 16.57 1.71 -7.52
C LEU A 28 15.84 0.59 -8.28
N LYS A 29 16.15 0.41 -9.58
CA LYS A 29 15.58 -0.67 -10.41
C LYS A 29 16.44 -1.93 -10.43
N SER A 30 17.52 -1.96 -9.65
CA SER A 30 18.37 -3.14 -9.57
C SER A 30 17.62 -4.32 -8.93
N PRO A 31 17.90 -5.57 -9.35
CA PRO A 31 17.31 -6.76 -8.71
C PRO A 31 17.67 -6.85 -7.23
N ALA A 32 18.85 -6.35 -6.84
CA ALA A 32 19.29 -6.29 -5.44
C ALA A 32 18.39 -5.39 -4.59
N CYS A 33 18.00 -4.21 -5.11
CA CYS A 33 17.06 -3.33 -4.40
C CYS A 33 15.69 -4.00 -4.24
N GLY A 34 15.17 -4.64 -5.29
CA GLY A 34 13.91 -5.38 -5.22
C GLY A 34 13.90 -6.47 -4.14
N GLN A 35 14.99 -7.24 -4.04
CA GLN A 35 15.14 -8.27 -2.99
C GLN A 35 15.18 -7.67 -1.58
N ALA A 36 15.86 -6.54 -1.40
CA ALA A 36 15.95 -5.87 -0.10
C ALA A 36 14.59 -5.32 0.37
N ILE A 37 13.76 -4.79 -0.54
CA ILE A 37 12.40 -4.34 -0.24
C ILE A 37 11.50 -5.51 0.14
N ALA A 38 11.52 -6.61 -0.62
CA ALA A 38 10.75 -7.82 -0.30
C ALA A 38 11.11 -8.38 1.08
N ALA A 39 12.40 -8.38 1.44
CA ALA A 39 12.85 -8.78 2.77
C ALA A 39 12.28 -7.85 3.87
N LEU A 40 12.31 -6.53 3.68
CA LEU A 40 11.71 -5.57 4.61
C LEU A 40 10.20 -5.79 4.79
N GLU A 41 9.47 -6.05 3.70
CA GLU A 41 8.04 -6.32 3.74
C GLU A 41 7.72 -7.60 4.53
N SER A 42 8.53 -8.66 4.37
CA SER A 42 8.37 -9.90 5.14
C SER A 42 8.51 -9.68 6.65
N VAL A 43 9.43 -8.80 7.08
CA VAL A 43 9.62 -8.45 8.50
C VAL A 43 8.44 -7.62 9.03
N ARG A 44 7.82 -6.79 8.18
CA ARG A 44 6.66 -5.97 8.55
C ARG A 44 5.37 -6.78 8.66
N ALA A 45 5.23 -7.83 7.85
CA ALA A 45 4.03 -8.67 7.82
C ALA A 45 3.81 -9.48 9.10
N GLY A 46 4.84 -9.67 9.94
CA GLY A 46 4.72 -10.38 11.21
C GLY A 46 3.90 -9.60 12.26
N THR A 47 3.04 -10.29 13.00
CA THR A 47 2.39 -9.81 14.25
C THR A 47 2.91 -10.63 15.44
N PRO A 48 2.96 -10.11 16.69
CA PRO A 48 2.52 -8.79 17.22
C PRO A 48 3.63 -7.71 17.25
N ASP A 49 3.27 -6.47 17.63
CA ASP A 49 4.19 -5.31 17.74
C ASP A 49 5.09 -5.36 18.98
N THR A 50 6.15 -6.15 18.92
CA THR A 50 7.16 -6.24 19.98
C THR A 50 8.32 -5.26 19.77
N ALA A 51 9.06 -4.95 20.85
CA ALA A 51 10.28 -4.15 20.76
C ALA A 51 11.30 -4.76 19.79
N ASP A 52 11.51 -6.07 19.87
CA ASP A 52 12.39 -6.81 18.96
C ASP A 52 11.93 -6.69 17.49
N ARG A 53 10.61 -6.70 17.24
CA ARG A 53 10.09 -6.49 15.88
C ARG A 53 10.44 -5.10 15.38
N ARG A 54 10.27 -4.07 16.20
CA ARG A 54 10.62 -2.68 15.83
C ARG A 54 12.11 -2.55 15.52
N GLU A 55 12.97 -3.21 16.30
CA GLU A 55 14.41 -3.26 16.04
C GLU A 55 14.73 -3.97 14.71
N ARG A 56 14.13 -5.15 14.46
CA ARG A 56 14.29 -5.87 13.18
C ARG A 56 13.82 -5.06 11.97
N VAL A 57 12.67 -4.38 12.08
CA VAL A 57 12.17 -3.48 11.03
C VAL A 57 13.15 -2.33 10.79
N HIS A 58 13.70 -1.73 11.85
CA HIS A 58 14.70 -0.66 11.73
C HIS A 58 15.97 -1.16 11.01
N ALA A 59 16.51 -2.30 11.42
CA ALA A 59 17.66 -2.91 10.78
C ALA A 59 17.42 -3.21 9.28
N ALA A 60 16.26 -3.79 8.95
CA ALA A 60 15.89 -4.08 7.56
C ALA A 60 15.72 -2.81 6.71
N ARG A 61 15.16 -1.72 7.28
CA ARG A 61 15.05 -0.42 6.59
C ARG A 61 16.43 0.16 6.28
N SER A 62 17.35 0.13 7.26
CA SER A 62 18.72 0.58 7.07
C SER A 62 19.43 -0.24 5.98
N GLN A 63 19.28 -1.56 5.99
CA GLN A 63 19.84 -2.44 4.96
C GLN A 63 19.29 -2.14 3.56
N ALA A 64 17.97 -1.99 3.42
CA ALA A 64 17.36 -1.65 2.14
C ALA A 64 17.81 -0.28 1.62
N ALA A 65 17.94 0.72 2.50
CA ALA A 65 18.46 2.03 2.13
C ALA A 65 19.91 1.96 1.62
N ARG A 66 20.78 1.18 2.27
CA ARG A 66 22.17 1.00 1.80
C ARG A 66 22.23 0.36 0.40
N ILE A 67 21.42 -0.67 0.17
CA ILE A 67 21.39 -1.41 -1.10
C ILE A 67 20.78 -0.56 -2.23
N CYS A 68 19.65 0.10 -1.98
CA CYS A 68 18.91 0.82 -3.00
C CYS A 68 19.49 2.22 -3.30
N LEU A 69 19.94 2.94 -2.27
CA LEU A 69 20.34 4.35 -2.39
C LEU A 69 21.86 4.54 -2.39
N GLY A 70 22.65 3.46 -2.23
CA GLY A 70 24.10 3.55 -2.12
C GLY A 70 24.58 4.38 -0.92
N GLN A 71 23.72 4.63 0.06
CA GLN A 71 24.07 5.36 1.28
C GLN A 71 25.00 4.49 2.13
N VAL A 72 26.27 4.86 2.25
CA VAL A 72 27.25 4.22 3.13
C VAL A 72 27.09 4.83 4.51
N ASP A 73 26.22 4.23 5.32
CA ASP A 73 25.79 4.65 6.66
C ASP A 73 25.34 6.12 6.75
N PRO A 74 24.14 6.42 7.30
CA PRO A 74 23.80 7.81 7.56
C PRO A 74 24.91 8.40 8.44
N PRO A 75 25.44 9.61 8.12
CA PRO A 75 26.46 10.22 8.96
C PRO A 75 25.94 10.18 10.39
N ALA A 76 26.75 9.64 11.30
CA ALA A 76 26.39 9.50 12.71
C ALA A 76 25.90 10.87 13.18
N ARG A 77 24.57 11.02 13.29
CA ARG A 77 24.00 12.26 13.77
C ARG A 77 24.51 12.36 15.19
N THR A 78 25.30 13.39 15.48
CA THR A 78 25.70 13.73 16.84
C THR A 78 24.44 13.64 17.67
N ALA A 79 24.42 12.70 18.62
CA ALA A 79 23.26 12.45 19.45
C ALA A 79 22.89 13.80 20.06
N ARG A 80 21.77 14.38 19.60
CA ARG A 80 21.30 15.64 20.16
C ARG A 80 21.05 15.31 21.63
N PRO A 81 21.62 16.08 22.58
CA PRO A 81 21.36 15.84 23.99
C PRO A 81 19.85 15.73 24.17
N ALA A 82 19.41 14.75 24.96
CA ALA A 82 17.99 14.58 25.25
C ALA A 82 17.48 15.86 25.91
N VAL A 83 16.87 16.74 25.11
CA VAL A 83 16.22 17.94 25.61
C VAL A 83 14.94 17.45 26.27
N ALA A 84 14.77 17.76 27.56
CA ALA A 84 13.52 17.50 28.25
C ALA A 84 12.36 18.05 27.41
N PRO A 85 11.25 17.33 27.24
CA PRO A 85 10.12 17.81 26.46
C PRO A 85 9.75 19.21 26.91
N LEU A 86 9.74 20.16 25.97
CA LEU A 86 9.29 21.51 26.24
C LEU A 86 7.83 21.41 26.68
N GLN A 87 7.54 21.64 27.96
CA GLN A 87 6.16 21.75 28.43
C GLN A 87 5.60 23.07 27.89
N VAL A 88 4.90 22.97 26.77
CA VAL A 88 4.12 24.08 26.24
C VAL A 88 2.80 24.09 27.00
N PRO A 89 2.50 25.13 27.80
CA PRO A 89 1.18 25.24 28.41
C PRO A 89 0.11 25.29 27.31
N PRO A 90 -1.06 24.69 27.54
CA PRO A 90 -2.15 24.73 26.57
C PRO A 90 -2.48 26.19 26.24
N PRO A 91 -2.72 26.52 24.97
CA PRO A 91 -3.07 27.89 24.59
C PRO A 91 -4.37 28.29 25.28
N LEU A 92 -4.33 29.42 25.97
CA LEU A 92 -5.54 30.09 26.43
C LEU A 92 -6.19 30.75 25.21
N ILE A 93 -7.30 30.17 24.76
CA ILE A 93 -8.15 30.77 23.73
C ILE A 93 -9.14 31.66 24.46
N ASP A 94 -9.00 32.98 24.35
CA ASP A 94 -10.07 33.90 24.75
C ASP A 94 -11.24 33.72 23.77
N PRO A 95 -12.42 33.29 24.24
CA PRO A 95 -13.57 33.18 23.37
C PRO A 95 -13.98 34.58 22.90
N PRO A 96 -14.26 34.77 21.60
CA PRO A 96 -14.78 36.04 21.12
C PRO A 96 -16.09 36.37 21.85
N PRO A 97 -16.37 37.66 22.11
CA PRO A 97 -17.63 38.07 22.72
C PRO A 97 -18.79 37.51 21.90
N LEU A 98 -19.67 36.76 22.57
CA LEU A 98 -20.81 36.12 21.93
C LEU A 98 -21.74 37.20 21.34
N PRO A 99 -22.11 37.10 20.05
CA PRO A 99 -23.15 37.96 19.50
C PRO A 99 -24.49 37.68 20.21
N PRO A 100 -25.41 38.67 20.25
CA PRO A 100 -26.75 38.44 20.77
C PRO A 100 -27.42 37.27 20.04
N VAL A 101 -27.96 36.33 20.81
CA VAL A 101 -28.61 35.12 20.27
C VAL A 101 -29.88 35.54 19.54
N ALA A 102 -29.86 35.47 18.21
CA ALA A 102 -31.06 35.54 17.41
C ALA A 102 -31.89 34.26 17.62
N VAL A 103 -33.21 34.41 17.78
CA VAL A 103 -34.14 33.27 17.87
C VAL A 103 -34.15 32.55 16.53
N THR A 104 -33.57 31.35 16.48
CA THR A 104 -33.54 30.52 15.27
C THR A 104 -34.95 29.97 15.00
N PRO A 105 -35.51 30.12 13.78
CA PRO A 105 -36.76 29.46 13.41
C PRO A 105 -36.58 27.93 13.47
N PRO A 106 -37.68 27.16 13.68
CA PRO A 106 -37.61 25.70 13.71
C PRO A 106 -37.02 25.18 12.39
N VAL A 107 -35.96 24.38 12.50
CA VAL A 107 -35.32 23.71 11.37
C VAL A 107 -36.32 22.73 10.77
N SER A 108 -36.69 22.95 9.51
CA SER A 108 -37.48 21.98 8.75
C SER A 108 -36.66 20.71 8.53
N PRO A 109 -37.26 19.51 8.62
CA PRO A 109 -36.54 18.28 8.38
C PRO A 109 -35.96 18.27 6.95
N PRO A 110 -34.76 17.71 6.75
CA PRO A 110 -34.19 17.58 5.42
C PRO A 110 -35.12 16.72 4.55
N ALA A 111 -35.34 17.15 3.31
CA ALA A 111 -36.10 16.38 2.34
C ALA A 111 -35.47 14.98 2.17
N PRO A 112 -36.27 13.93 1.95
CA PRO A 112 -35.73 12.59 1.68
C PRO A 112 -34.84 12.63 0.45
N ALA A 113 -33.61 12.14 0.59
CA ALA A 113 -32.68 12.06 -0.53
C ALA A 113 -33.19 11.01 -1.54
N TRP A 114 -33.60 11.48 -2.72
CA TRP A 114 -33.90 10.61 -3.84
C TRP A 114 -32.64 9.83 -4.24
N ARG A 115 -32.71 8.50 -4.26
CA ARG A 115 -31.64 7.65 -4.78
C ARG A 115 -32.10 6.99 -6.07
N PRO A 116 -31.33 7.08 -7.16
CA PRO A 116 -31.63 6.34 -8.37
C PRO A 116 -31.64 4.83 -8.10
N PRO A 117 -32.50 4.05 -8.78
CA PRO A 117 -32.42 2.60 -8.74
C PRO A 117 -31.04 2.12 -9.24
N PRO A 118 -30.48 1.06 -8.64
CA PRO A 118 -29.22 0.49 -9.12
C PRO A 118 -29.40 -0.07 -10.54
N VAL A 119 -28.41 0.19 -11.39
CA VAL A 119 -28.37 -0.30 -12.77
C VAL A 119 -27.21 -1.26 -12.97
N VAL A 120 -27.43 -2.30 -13.78
CA VAL A 120 -26.39 -3.25 -14.17
C VAL A 120 -25.39 -2.55 -15.07
N THR A 121 -24.11 -2.56 -14.68
CA THR A 121 -23.01 -1.93 -15.41
C THR A 121 -22.24 -2.94 -16.27
N SER A 122 -22.03 -4.16 -15.77
CA SER A 122 -21.35 -5.24 -16.50
C SER A 122 -21.79 -6.60 -15.99
N CYS A 123 -21.79 -7.62 -16.86
CA CYS A 123 -22.06 -9.00 -16.47
C CYS A 123 -20.95 -9.93 -16.96
N ASP A 124 -20.63 -10.91 -16.13
CA ASP A 124 -19.73 -12.02 -16.44
C ASP A 124 -20.48 -13.36 -16.33
N ALA A 125 -19.76 -14.48 -16.43
CA ALA A 125 -20.35 -15.81 -16.35
C ALA A 125 -20.93 -16.15 -14.96
N GLY A 126 -20.42 -15.51 -13.90
CA GLY A 126 -20.84 -15.75 -12.51
C GLY A 126 -21.92 -14.79 -12.02
N GLY A 127 -22.06 -13.61 -12.62
CA GLY A 127 -23.01 -12.61 -12.15
C GLY A 127 -22.96 -11.28 -12.88
N CYS A 128 -23.54 -10.27 -12.25
CA CYS A 128 -23.55 -8.89 -12.73
C CYS A 128 -23.07 -7.93 -11.65
N TRP A 129 -22.52 -6.80 -12.06
CA TRP A 129 -22.17 -5.69 -11.20
C TRP A 129 -23.20 -4.58 -11.36
N ASP A 130 -23.60 -3.94 -10.26
CA ASP A 130 -24.47 -2.77 -10.28
C ASP A 130 -23.66 -1.44 -10.29
N SER A 131 -24.38 -0.32 -10.35
CA SER A 131 -23.82 1.03 -10.32
C SER A 131 -23.24 1.44 -8.97
N ASP A 132 -23.59 0.71 -7.90
CA ASP A 132 -23.08 0.92 -6.55
C ASP A 132 -21.80 0.10 -6.29
N GLY A 133 -21.34 -0.68 -7.29
CA GLY A 133 -20.17 -1.55 -7.17
C GLY A 133 -20.45 -2.87 -6.44
N THR A 134 -21.73 -3.25 -6.31
CA THR A 134 -22.14 -4.51 -5.68
C THR A 134 -22.14 -5.62 -6.71
N ARG A 135 -21.57 -6.77 -6.33
CA ARG A 135 -21.68 -8.00 -7.13
C ARG A 135 -22.98 -8.71 -6.84
N LEU A 136 -23.66 -9.13 -7.90
CA LEU A 136 -24.92 -9.86 -7.89
C LEU A 136 -24.69 -11.23 -8.52
N ASP A 137 -24.77 -12.28 -7.72
CA ASP A 137 -24.52 -13.64 -8.18
C ASP A 137 -25.73 -14.19 -8.94
N ARG A 138 -25.48 -14.98 -9.98
CA ARG A 138 -26.56 -15.59 -10.76
C ARG A 138 -27.13 -16.82 -10.04
N ALA A 139 -28.39 -16.75 -9.63
CA ALA A 139 -29.14 -17.84 -9.02
C ALA A 139 -30.31 -18.24 -9.93
N GLY A 140 -29.99 -19.01 -10.99
CA GLY A 140 -30.97 -19.35 -12.03
C GLY A 140 -31.36 -18.12 -12.87
N PRO A 141 -32.66 -17.81 -13.04
CA PRO A 141 -33.10 -16.61 -13.75
C PRO A 141 -33.02 -15.33 -12.90
N LEU A 142 -32.68 -15.44 -11.61
CA LEU A 142 -32.61 -14.32 -10.67
C LEU A 142 -31.15 -13.93 -10.40
N LEU A 143 -30.97 -12.68 -9.99
CA LEU A 143 -29.72 -12.17 -9.45
C LEU A 143 -29.85 -12.11 -7.92
N THR A 144 -28.81 -12.47 -7.18
CA THR A 144 -28.81 -12.43 -5.71
C THR A 144 -27.71 -11.49 -5.23
N GLY A 145 -28.11 -10.44 -4.52
CA GLY A 145 -27.22 -9.47 -3.90
C GLY A 145 -27.19 -9.61 -2.38
N PRO A 146 -26.46 -8.71 -1.69
CA PRO A 146 -26.31 -8.73 -0.24
C PRO A 146 -27.63 -8.45 0.51
N ARG A 147 -28.63 -7.86 -0.14
CA ARG A 147 -29.97 -7.65 0.43
C ARG A 147 -30.98 -8.75 0.07
N GLY A 148 -30.56 -9.74 -0.71
CA GLY A 148 -31.41 -10.85 -1.16
C GLY A 148 -31.59 -10.91 -2.68
N PRO A 149 -32.62 -11.64 -3.16
CA PRO A 149 -32.88 -11.78 -4.59
C PRO A 149 -33.38 -10.46 -5.18
N CYS A 150 -32.83 -10.11 -6.33
CA CYS A 150 -33.19 -8.94 -7.11
C CYS A 150 -33.84 -9.36 -8.43
N ILE A 151 -34.83 -8.60 -8.88
CA ILE A 151 -35.47 -8.77 -10.18
C ILE A 151 -34.86 -7.77 -11.16
N GLN A 152 -34.41 -8.26 -12.31
CA GLN A 152 -33.86 -7.44 -13.38
C GLN A 152 -34.96 -7.07 -14.39
N GLN A 153 -35.14 -5.77 -14.61
CA GLN A 153 -36.02 -5.21 -15.64
C GLN A 153 -35.18 -4.39 -16.62
N GLY A 154 -34.70 -5.03 -17.68
CA GLY A 154 -33.71 -4.44 -18.59
C GLY A 154 -32.36 -4.24 -17.88
N ALA A 155 -31.90 -2.99 -17.78
CA ALA A 155 -30.69 -2.64 -17.04
C ALA A 155 -30.96 -2.30 -15.56
N VAL A 156 -32.23 -2.15 -15.15
CA VAL A 156 -32.58 -1.70 -13.80
C VAL A 156 -32.81 -2.90 -12.89
N LEU A 157 -32.38 -2.80 -11.63
CA LEU A 157 -32.58 -3.81 -10.62
C LEU A 157 -33.58 -3.33 -9.56
N SER A 158 -34.49 -4.21 -9.19
CA SER A 158 -35.37 -4.04 -8.03
C SER A 158 -35.00 -5.06 -6.97
N CYS A 159 -34.40 -4.58 -5.89
CA CYS A 159 -34.00 -5.37 -4.73
C CYS A 159 -34.79 -4.91 -3.49
N PRO A 160 -35.14 -5.81 -2.57
CA PRO A 160 -35.78 -5.45 -1.30
C PRO A 160 -34.86 -4.61 -0.38
#